data_AF-A0A9Q0Q0I4-F1
#
_entry.id   AF-A0A9Q0Q0I4-F1
#
_cell.length_a   1.000
_cell.length_b   1.000
_cell.length_c   1.000
_cell.angle_alpha   90.00
_cell.angle_beta   90.00
_cell.angle_gamma   90.00
#
_symmetry.space_group_name_H-M   'P 1'
#
loop_
_entity.id
_entity.type
_entity.pdbx_description
1 polymer ?
#
loop_
_entity_poly.entity_id
_entity_poly.type
_entity_poly.pdbx_seq_one_letter_code
_entity_poly.pdbx_strand_id
1 'polypeptide(L)'
;MTAAVNVSRFEGVAMAPPDPILGVSEAFRADTDVKKLNLGVGAYRTEELQPYVLDVVKKAENLMLERGENKEYLAIEGLAAFNKATAELLFGADNPVIKQQRVATVQGLSGTGSLRLAAAFIERYFPGAQVLISSPTWGV
;
A
#
# COMPACT_ATOMS: atom_id res chain seq x y z
N MET A 1 -19.47 29.47 41.16
CA MET A 1 -18.41 28.73 40.45
C MET A 1 -19.08 27.68 39.58
N THR A 2 -19.19 27.91 38.29
CA THR A 2 -19.71 26.93 37.34
C THR A 2 -18.68 25.82 37.17
N ALA A 3 -19.04 24.61 37.62
CA ALA A 3 -18.21 23.43 37.41
C ALA A 3 -17.98 23.27 35.90
N ALA A 4 -16.72 23.23 35.49
CA ALA A 4 -16.37 22.81 34.15
C ALA A 4 -16.89 21.39 33.98
N VAL A 5 -17.95 21.22 33.18
CA VAL A 5 -18.38 19.91 32.73
C VAL A 5 -17.19 19.34 31.97
N ASN A 6 -16.67 18.19 32.39
CA ASN A 6 -15.62 17.48 31.64
C ASN A 6 -16.25 16.95 30.35
N VAL A 7 -16.36 17.84 29.36
CA VAL A 7 -16.76 17.56 27.98
C VAL A 7 -15.76 16.55 27.41
N SER A 8 -16.24 15.50 26.75
CA SER A 8 -15.34 14.49 26.17
C SER A 8 -14.42 15.16 25.15
N ARG A 9 -13.13 14.78 25.11
CA ARG A 9 -12.21 15.25 24.06
C ARG A 9 -12.68 14.89 22.65
N PHE A 10 -13.64 13.96 22.53
CA PHE A 10 -14.20 13.50 21.27
C PHE A 10 -15.56 14.13 20.92
N GLU A 11 -16.11 15.02 21.75
CA GLU A 11 -17.50 15.51 21.61
C GLU A 11 -17.77 16.27 20.29
N GLY A 12 -16.73 16.74 19.59
CA GLY A 12 -16.84 17.37 18.27
C GLY A 12 -16.24 16.57 17.10
N VAL A 13 -15.83 15.32 17.32
CA VAL A 13 -15.22 14.51 16.26
C VAL A 13 -16.32 13.92 15.38
N ALA A 14 -16.49 14.51 14.20
CA ALA A 14 -17.42 14.02 13.19
C ALA A 14 -16.97 12.67 12.63
N MET A 15 -17.93 11.83 12.25
CA MET A 15 -17.66 10.59 11.55
C MET A 15 -17.06 10.89 10.17
N ALA A 16 -15.92 10.26 9.86
CA ALA A 16 -15.33 10.35 8.53
C ALA A 16 -16.27 9.71 7.48
N PRO A 17 -16.28 10.21 6.24
CA PRO A 17 -17.03 9.57 5.18
C PRO A 17 -16.55 8.12 4.98
N PRO A 18 -17.45 7.16 4.70
CA PRO A 18 -17.06 5.78 4.45
C PRO A 18 -16.26 5.69 3.15
N ASP A 19 -15.21 4.85 3.16
CA ASP A 19 -14.48 4.48 1.95
C ASP A 19 -15.42 3.71 1.01
N PRO A 20 -15.64 4.18 -0.23
CA PRO A 20 -16.59 3.57 -1.16
C PRO A 20 -16.30 2.10 -1.48
N ILE A 21 -15.02 1.69 -1.44
CA ILE A 21 -14.57 0.33 -1.76
C ILE A 21 -14.76 -0.59 -0.55
N LEU A 22 -14.47 -0.09 0.67
CA LEU A 22 -14.67 -0.86 1.89
C LEU A 22 -16.16 -1.13 2.17
N GLY A 23 -17.03 -0.16 1.88
CA GLY A 23 -18.48 -0.32 2.04
C GLY A 23 -19.05 -1.49 1.22
N VAL A 24 -18.57 -1.70 -0.01
CA VAL A 24 -18.98 -2.84 -0.85
C VAL A 24 -18.61 -4.17 -0.21
N SER A 25 -17.42 -4.25 0.40
CA SER A 25 -16.96 -5.47 1.06
C SER A 25 -17.76 -5.79 2.32
N GLU A 26 -18.16 -4.77 3.07
CA GLU A 26 -19.04 -4.94 4.24
C GLU A 26 -20.42 -5.41 3.84
N ALA A 27 -21.04 -4.77 2.84
CA ALA A 27 -22.33 -5.18 2.30
C ALA A 27 -22.28 -6.64 1.78
N PHE A 28 -21.23 -6.99 1.03
CA PHE A 28 -21.01 -8.35 0.55
C PHE A 28 -20.89 -9.36 1.70
N ARG A 29 -20.23 -9.02 2.81
CA ARG A 29 -20.13 -9.91 3.98
C ARG A 29 -21.48 -10.10 4.67
N ALA A 30 -22.26 -9.03 4.80
CA ALA A 30 -23.58 -9.06 5.44
C ALA A 30 -24.65 -9.77 4.59
N ASP A 31 -24.47 -9.82 3.27
CA ASP A 31 -25.38 -10.53 2.37
C ASP A 31 -25.40 -12.05 2.67
N THR A 32 -26.59 -12.62 2.73
CA THR A 32 -26.81 -14.05 3.03
C THR A 32 -27.13 -14.88 1.79
N ASP A 33 -27.27 -14.26 0.62
CA ASP A 33 -27.49 -14.97 -0.64
C ASP A 33 -26.26 -15.85 -0.97
N VAL A 34 -26.52 -17.13 -1.23
CA VAL A 34 -25.49 -18.12 -1.61
C VAL A 34 -24.88 -17.83 -2.99
N LYS A 35 -25.51 -16.98 -3.81
CA LYS A 35 -25.04 -16.58 -5.14
C LYS A 35 -24.39 -15.19 -5.15
N LYS A 36 -24.11 -14.58 -3.99
CA LYS A 36 -23.45 -13.28 -3.91
C LYS A 36 -22.07 -13.30 -4.55
N LEU A 37 -21.73 -12.22 -5.26
CA LEU A 37 -20.41 -12.03 -5.90
C LEU A 37 -19.83 -10.69 -5.51
N ASN A 38 -18.55 -10.68 -5.12
CA ASN A 38 -17.81 -9.44 -4.86
C ASN A 38 -16.94 -9.10 -6.07
N LEU A 39 -17.35 -8.08 -6.82
CA LEU A 39 -16.62 -7.53 -7.97
C LEU A 39 -16.03 -6.15 -7.68
N GLY A 40 -15.99 -5.75 -6.40
CA GLY A 40 -15.54 -4.42 -5.99
C GLY A 40 -14.02 -4.36 -5.79
N VAL A 41 -13.50 -5.17 -4.87
CA VAL A 41 -12.06 -5.15 -4.55
C VAL A 41 -11.27 -5.89 -5.62
N GLY A 42 -10.28 -5.22 -6.21
CA GLY A 42 -9.35 -5.78 -7.20
C GLY A 42 -8.32 -6.76 -6.60
N ALA A 43 -8.77 -7.71 -5.80
CA ALA A 43 -7.93 -8.75 -5.21
C ALA A 43 -8.15 -10.07 -5.95
N TYR A 44 -7.05 -10.66 -6.45
CA TYR A 44 -7.10 -11.88 -7.24
C TYR A 44 -7.69 -13.07 -6.45
N ARG A 45 -8.43 -13.92 -7.14
CA ARG A 45 -9.14 -15.08 -6.59
C ARG A 45 -8.96 -16.31 -7.48
N THR A 46 -9.10 -17.49 -6.89
CA THR A 46 -9.24 -18.76 -7.61
C THR A 46 -10.64 -18.90 -8.22
N GLU A 47 -10.85 -19.95 -8.99
CA GLU A 47 -12.13 -20.37 -9.54
C GLU A 47 -13.18 -20.63 -8.45
N GLU A 48 -12.76 -21.04 -7.24
CA GLU A 48 -13.60 -21.22 -6.04
C GLU A 48 -13.79 -19.91 -5.24
N LEU A 49 -13.42 -18.77 -5.84
CA LEU A 49 -13.53 -17.43 -5.25
C LEU A 49 -12.73 -17.23 -3.96
N GLN A 50 -11.66 -18.02 -3.77
CA GLN A 50 -10.78 -17.93 -2.60
C GLN A 50 -9.56 -17.03 -2.86
N PRO A 51 -8.97 -16.39 -1.84
CA PRO A 51 -7.68 -15.72 -1.99
C PRO A 51 -6.60 -16.68 -2.48
N TYR A 52 -5.85 -16.28 -3.51
CA TYR A 52 -4.80 -17.12 -4.08
C TYR A 52 -3.41 -16.63 -3.63
N VAL A 53 -2.65 -17.54 -3.01
CA VAL A 53 -1.24 -17.33 -2.68
C VAL A 53 -0.39 -18.00 -3.77
N LEU A 54 0.44 -17.21 -4.45
CA LEU A 54 1.32 -17.69 -5.52
C LEU A 54 2.30 -18.74 -4.98
N ASP A 55 2.57 -19.79 -5.76
CA ASP A 55 3.47 -20.87 -5.34
C ASP A 55 4.91 -20.38 -5.13
N VAL A 56 5.35 -19.36 -5.88
CA VAL A 56 6.65 -18.71 -5.67
C VAL A 56 6.74 -18.00 -4.32
N VAL A 57 5.63 -17.45 -3.81
CA VAL A 57 5.58 -16.79 -2.50
C VAL A 57 5.66 -17.85 -1.40
N LYS A 58 4.88 -18.94 -1.49
CA LYS A 58 4.96 -20.07 -0.55
C LYS A 58 6.38 -20.64 -0.47
N LYS A 59 7.04 -20.79 -1.62
CA LYS A 59 8.44 -21.24 -1.68
C LYS A 59 9.39 -20.26 -1.00
N ALA A 60 9.23 -18.96 -1.23
CA ALA A 60 10.05 -17.94 -0.58
C ALA A 60 9.87 -17.92 0.94
N GLU A 61 8.63 -18.04 1.44
CA GLU A 61 8.33 -18.13 2.87
C GLU A 61 9.02 -19.32 3.54
N ASN A 62 8.94 -20.51 2.93
CA ASN A 62 9.63 -21.70 3.44
C ASN A 62 11.15 -21.51 3.50
N LEU A 63 11.74 -20.94 2.43
CA LEU A 63 13.18 -20.67 2.40
C LEU A 63 13.61 -19.68 3.48
N MET A 64 12.81 -18.65 3.75
CA MET A 64 13.08 -17.68 4.82
C MET A 64 13.07 -18.35 6.20
N LEU A 65 12.12 -19.27 6.44
CA LEU A 65 12.04 -20.05 7.68
C LEU A 65 13.24 -21.00 7.84
N GLU A 66 13.59 -21.74 6.79
CA GLU A 66 14.73 -22.66 6.78
C GLU A 66 16.06 -21.93 7.03
N ARG A 67 16.21 -20.71 6.52
CA ARG A 67 17.39 -19.87 6.72
C ARG A 67 17.50 -19.25 8.12
N GLY A 68 16.41 -19.25 8.89
CA GLY A 68 16.39 -18.67 10.23
C GLY A 68 16.71 -17.17 10.25
N GLU A 69 16.19 -16.41 9.27
CA GLU A 69 16.47 -14.98 9.15
C GLU A 69 15.99 -14.20 10.40
N ASN A 70 16.81 -13.24 10.86
CA ASN A 70 16.50 -12.39 12.02
C ASN A 70 15.38 -11.37 11.68
N LYS A 71 14.96 -10.60 12.70
CA LYS A 71 13.87 -9.61 12.60
C LYS A 71 14.31 -8.25 13.13
N GLU A 72 15.60 -7.95 13.00
CA GLU A 72 16.16 -6.67 13.39
C GLU A 72 15.67 -5.55 12.47
N TYR A 73 15.88 -4.31 12.91
CA TYR A 73 15.57 -3.15 12.08
C TYR A 73 16.35 -3.16 10.77
N LEU A 74 15.64 -2.84 9.69
CA LEU A 74 16.26 -2.51 8.41
C LEU A 74 16.86 -1.10 8.45
N ALA A 75 17.67 -0.78 7.44
CA ALA A 75 18.06 0.61 7.16
C ALA A 75 16.81 1.46 6.85
N ILE A 76 16.95 2.78 6.98
CA ILE A 76 15.84 3.74 6.74
C ILE A 76 15.32 3.61 5.30
N GLU A 77 16.22 3.36 4.36
CA GLU A 77 15.92 3.19 2.94
C GLU A 77 15.24 1.84 2.64
N GLY A 78 15.20 0.93 3.61
CA GLY A 78 14.70 -0.43 3.48
C GLY A 78 15.78 -1.46 3.19
N LEU A 79 15.36 -2.63 2.70
CA LEU A 79 16.28 -3.73 2.39
C LEU A 79 16.99 -3.46 1.05
N ALA A 80 18.31 -3.30 1.07
CA ALA A 80 19.10 -2.96 -0.12
C ALA A 80 18.90 -3.94 -1.30
N ALA A 81 18.79 -5.24 -1.01
CA ALA A 81 18.52 -6.25 -2.03
C ALA A 81 17.12 -6.09 -2.68
N PHE A 82 16.11 -5.73 -1.89
CA PHE A 82 14.76 -5.44 -2.37
C PHE A 82 14.73 -4.18 -3.25
N ASN A 83 15.43 -3.13 -2.83
CA ASN A 83 15.53 -1.88 -3.59
C ASN A 83 16.22 -2.11 -4.94
N LYS A 84 17.30 -2.89 -4.96
CA LYS A 84 17.98 -3.28 -6.21
C LYS A 84 17.05 -4.08 -7.13
N ALA A 85 16.43 -5.14 -6.61
CA ALA A 85 15.53 -5.99 -7.39
C ALA A 85 14.34 -5.20 -7.95
N THR A 86 13.81 -4.24 -7.19
CA THR A 86 12.73 -3.34 -7.63
C THR A 86 13.17 -2.45 -8.79
N ALA A 87 14.35 -1.84 -8.72
CA ALA A 87 14.87 -1.03 -9.82
C ALA A 87 15.10 -1.87 -11.08
N GLU A 88 15.66 -3.06 -10.94
CA GLU A 88 15.90 -3.98 -12.07
C GLU A 88 14.60 -4.50 -12.68
N LEU A 89 13.57 -4.76 -11.86
CA LEU A 89 12.25 -5.17 -12.32
C LEU A 89 11.56 -4.05 -13.13
N LEU A 90 11.65 -2.80 -12.67
CA LEU A 90 10.99 -1.67 -13.30
C LEU A 90 11.67 -1.21 -14.60
N PHE A 91 13.00 -1.12 -14.59
CA PHE A 91 13.76 -0.55 -15.71
C PHE A 91 14.40 -1.59 -16.62
N GLY A 92 14.56 -2.83 -16.15
CA GLY A 92 15.41 -3.86 -16.74
C GLY A 92 16.85 -3.75 -16.22
N ALA A 93 17.46 -4.88 -15.85
CA ALA A 93 18.80 -4.91 -15.24
C ALA A 93 19.90 -4.25 -16.09
N ASP A 94 19.76 -4.31 -17.42
CA ASP A 94 20.74 -3.74 -18.35
C ASP A 94 20.50 -2.27 -18.72
N ASN A 95 19.46 -1.65 -18.16
CA ASN A 95 19.06 -0.30 -18.54
C ASN A 95 20.19 0.72 -18.24
N PRO A 96 20.55 1.58 -19.20
CA PRO A 96 21.58 2.60 -19.00
C PRO A 96 21.37 3.48 -17.76
N VAL A 97 20.12 3.76 -17.35
CA VAL A 97 19.86 4.60 -16.17
C VAL A 97 20.37 3.98 -14.87
N ILE A 98 20.37 2.65 -14.76
CA ILE A 98 20.93 1.92 -13.62
C ILE A 98 22.46 1.98 -13.68
N LYS A 99 23.05 1.68 -14.85
CA LYS A 99 24.52 1.70 -15.05
C LYS A 99 25.13 3.08 -14.83
N GLN A 100 24.37 4.13 -15.16
CA GLN A 100 24.73 5.54 -14.95
C GLN A 100 24.39 6.06 -13.54
N GLN A 101 23.90 5.20 -12.63
CA GLN A 101 23.54 5.55 -11.25
C GLN A 101 22.54 6.73 -11.14
N ARG A 102 21.56 6.78 -12.04
CA ARG A 102 20.51 7.82 -12.07
C ARG A 102 19.20 7.38 -11.40
N VAL A 103 19.20 6.23 -10.73
CA VAL A 103 18.04 5.69 -10.03
C VAL A 103 18.28 5.76 -8.52
N ALA A 104 17.37 6.42 -7.81
CA ALA A 104 17.30 6.38 -6.35
C ALA A 104 16.06 5.57 -5.94
N THR A 105 16.24 4.63 -5.02
CA THR A 105 15.17 3.73 -4.57
C THR A 105 15.11 3.70 -3.04
N VAL A 106 13.91 3.88 -2.50
CA VAL A 106 13.59 3.72 -1.08
C VAL A 106 12.36 2.82 -0.97
N GLN A 107 12.37 1.89 -0.03
CA GLN A 107 11.26 0.98 0.22
C GLN A 107 10.09 1.73 0.87
N GLY A 108 8.95 1.81 0.17
CA GLY A 108 7.71 2.37 0.70
C GLY A 108 6.76 1.30 1.25
N LEU A 109 5.75 1.73 2.02
CA LEU A 109 4.65 0.86 2.46
C LEU A 109 3.67 0.62 1.31
N SER A 110 4.01 -0.32 0.42
CA SER A 110 3.28 -0.59 -0.81
C SER A 110 3.10 0.67 -1.68
N GLY A 111 2.15 0.67 -2.61
CA GLY A 111 1.87 1.78 -3.51
C GLY A 111 1.50 3.08 -2.77
N THR A 112 0.54 3.01 -1.83
CA THR A 112 0.06 4.18 -1.08
C THR A 112 1.16 4.84 -0.26
N GLY A 113 1.99 4.07 0.45
CA GLY A 113 3.11 4.60 1.21
C GLY A 113 4.18 5.22 0.30
N SER A 114 4.43 4.61 -0.85
CA SER A 114 5.36 5.13 -1.86
C SER A 114 4.87 6.47 -2.43
N LEU A 115 3.58 6.58 -2.77
CA LEU A 115 2.95 7.82 -3.22
C LEU A 115 3.00 8.91 -2.13
N ARG A 116 2.76 8.55 -0.87
CA ARG A 116 2.84 9.50 0.25
C ARG A 116 4.25 10.07 0.41
N LEU A 117 5.27 9.22 0.35
CA LEU A 117 6.67 9.65 0.43
C LEU A 117 7.04 10.56 -0.75
N ALA A 118 6.67 10.18 -1.97
CA ALA A 118 6.91 10.98 -3.17
C ALA A 118 6.20 12.35 -3.09
N ALA A 119 4.94 12.38 -2.67
CA ALA A 119 4.19 13.63 -2.49
C ALA A 119 4.82 14.53 -1.42
N ALA A 120 5.24 13.97 -0.28
CA ALA A 120 5.91 14.73 0.77
C ALA A 120 7.25 15.31 0.30
N PHE A 121 7.99 14.55 -0.51
CA PHE A 121 9.24 15.00 -1.11
C PHE A 121 8.99 16.16 -2.10
N ILE A 122 8.00 16.02 -2.98
CA ILE A 122 7.63 17.08 -3.94
C ILE A 122 7.19 18.35 -3.22
N GLU A 123 6.29 18.23 -2.23
CA GLU A 123 5.81 19.35 -1.41
C GLU A 123 6.97 20.11 -0.75
N ARG A 124 7.93 19.38 -0.19
CA ARG A 124 9.06 19.97 0.56
C ARG A 124 10.09 20.65 -0.33
N TYR A 125 10.42 20.06 -1.48
CA TYR A 125 11.56 20.50 -2.29
C TYR A 125 11.16 21.23 -3.58
N PHE A 126 9.91 21.12 -4.01
CA PHE A 126 9.37 21.79 -5.20
C PHE A 126 8.05 22.51 -4.86
N PRO A 127 8.09 23.50 -3.95
CA PRO A 127 6.90 24.22 -3.54
C PRO A 127 6.22 24.89 -4.74
N GLY A 128 4.91 24.72 -4.86
CA GLY A 128 4.12 25.23 -5.99
C GLY A 128 4.04 24.31 -7.22
N ALA A 129 4.66 23.13 -7.18
CA ALA A 129 4.47 22.13 -8.22
C ALA A 129 3.00 21.71 -8.33
N GLN A 130 2.49 21.63 -9.56
CA GLN A 130 1.14 21.13 -9.84
C GLN A 130 1.16 19.61 -10.02
N VAL A 131 0.22 18.92 -9.38
CA VAL A 131 0.00 17.47 -9.57
C VAL A 131 -1.18 17.30 -10.52
N LEU A 132 -0.92 16.71 -11.70
CA LEU A 132 -1.94 16.42 -12.69
C LEU A 132 -2.36 14.95 -12.56
N ILE A 133 -3.66 14.70 -12.44
CA ILE A 133 -4.24 13.35 -12.35
C ILE A 133 -5.20 13.11 -13.52
N SER A 134 -5.32 11.86 -13.95
CA SER A 134 -6.27 11.47 -15.00
C SER A 134 -7.73 11.61 -14.53
N SER A 135 -8.65 11.75 -15.48
CA SER A 135 -10.09 11.72 -15.21
C SER A 135 -10.73 10.59 -16.03
N PRO A 136 -11.16 9.46 -15.42
CA PRO A 136 -11.08 9.13 -13.98
C PRO A 136 -9.66 8.71 -13.53
N THR A 137 -9.47 8.55 -12.22
CA THR A 137 -8.26 7.98 -11.61
C THR A 137 -8.63 6.99 -10.49
N TRP A 138 -7.63 6.39 -9.84
CA TRP A 138 -7.86 5.49 -8.70
C TRP A 138 -8.50 6.26 -7.54
N GLY A 139 -9.71 5.86 -7.17
CA GLY A 139 -10.45 6.43 -6.05
C GLY A 139 -9.97 5.87 -4.72
N VAL A 140 -9.74 6.77 -3.77
CA VAL A 140 -9.73 6.50 -2.33
C VAL A 140 -11.09 6.88 -1.73
#